data_AF-A0A9D5M8Z8-F1
#
_entry.id   AF-A0A9D5M8Z8-F1
#
_cell.length_a   1.000
_cell.length_b   1.000
_cell.length_c   1.000
_cell.angle_alpha   90.00
_cell.angle_beta   90.00
_cell.angle_gamma   90.00
#
_symmetry.space_group_name_H-M   'P 1'
#
loop_
_entity.id
_entity.type
_entity.pdbx_description
1 polymer ?
#
loop_
_entity_poly.entity_id
_entity_poly.type
_entity_poly.pdbx_seq_one_letter_code
_entity_poly.pdbx_strand_id
1 'polypeptide(L)'
;MNNYVRENDRTLADRVRETLRNFGLPRLIIAAFLLLMFVIAPFTGANFWSQVTNVINRFSWNAVLVLAMVPMVHSGCGLNFGLPVGIIAGLLGATMSIEWGFTGPASFFMAILIATPFAIGFGLAYGWLLNKIKGGEMMIATYVGFSVVSFFCMMWLVLPYKKPDMAWGFEGTGLRTTFPVDKYYAGVLSNFLRIQIGRLVIPTGALLFFALLAFLIWAFLHTKTGTAMTAVGSNPTFARAA
;
A
#
# COMPACT_ATOMS: atom_id res chain seq x y z
N MET A 1 -5.11 22.88 -47.46
CA MET A 1 -4.29 21.69 -47.77
C MET A 1 -2.84 21.86 -47.31
N ASN A 2 -2.59 22.32 -46.07
CA ASN A 2 -1.22 22.61 -45.60
C ASN A 2 -0.96 22.19 -44.13
N ASN A 3 -1.93 21.53 -43.49
CA ASN A 3 -1.80 21.01 -42.12
C ASN A 3 -1.63 19.49 -42.06
N TYR A 4 -1.91 18.76 -43.14
CA TYR A 4 -1.76 17.29 -43.20
C TYR A 4 -0.33 16.85 -43.57
N VAL A 5 0.52 17.75 -44.08
CA VAL A 5 1.92 17.43 -44.44
C VAL A 5 2.88 17.68 -43.28
N ARG A 6 2.48 18.43 -42.24
CA ARG A 6 3.31 18.69 -41.05
C ARG A 6 3.26 17.59 -39.97
N GLU A 7 2.49 16.53 -40.19
CA GLU A 7 2.39 15.43 -39.21
C GLU A 7 3.45 14.33 -39.43
N ASN A 8 4.05 14.28 -40.63
CA ASN A 8 4.97 13.22 -41.03
C ASN A 8 6.47 13.53 -40.78
N ASP A 9 6.84 14.78 -40.50
CA ASP A 9 8.23 15.22 -40.25
C ASP A 9 8.51 15.47 -38.75
N ARG A 10 7.89 14.72 -37.84
CA ARG A 10 8.37 14.68 -36.44
C ARG A 10 9.51 13.67 -36.36
N THR A 11 10.73 14.17 -36.42
CA THR A 11 11.97 13.41 -36.17
C THR A 11 11.82 12.59 -34.89
N LEU A 12 12.35 11.36 -34.85
CA LEU A 12 12.37 10.51 -33.64
C LEU A 12 12.89 11.29 -32.42
N ALA A 13 13.88 12.16 -32.64
CA ALA A 13 14.41 13.06 -31.63
C ALA A 13 13.35 14.02 -31.05
N ASP A 14 12.44 14.57 -31.86
CA ASP A 14 11.39 15.48 -31.39
C ASP A 14 10.29 14.73 -30.65
N ARG A 15 9.93 13.52 -31.10
CA ARG A 15 8.99 12.64 -30.37
C ARG A 15 9.57 12.19 -29.04
N VAL A 16 10.86 11.86 -29.00
CA VAL A 16 11.59 11.52 -27.76
C VAL A 16 11.66 12.74 -26.86
N ARG A 17 11.95 13.94 -27.38
CA ARG A 17 12.05 15.18 -26.59
C ARG A 17 10.69 15.63 -26.05
N GLU A 18 9.62 15.46 -26.82
CA GLU A 18 8.23 15.70 -26.40
C GLU A 18 7.80 14.68 -25.32
N THR A 19 8.14 13.40 -25.50
CA THR A 19 7.90 12.35 -24.50
C THR A 19 8.68 12.61 -23.21
N LEU A 20 9.96 13.00 -23.31
CA LEU A 20 10.83 13.35 -22.17
C LEU A 20 10.32 14.58 -21.42
N ARG A 21 9.79 15.59 -22.14
CA ARG A 21 9.22 16.79 -21.53
C ARG A 21 7.89 16.49 -20.82
N ASN A 22 7.08 15.58 -21.38
CA ASN A 22 5.81 15.13 -20.80
C ASN A 22 6.01 14.16 -19.62
N PHE A 23 7.10 13.39 -19.60
CA PHE A 23 7.39 12.44 -18.52
C PHE A 23 7.74 13.11 -17.19
N GLY A 24 8.16 14.38 -17.22
CA GLY A 24 8.60 15.13 -16.05
C GLY A 24 10.01 14.75 -15.62
N LEU A 25 10.82 15.76 -15.33
CA LEU A 25 12.23 15.62 -14.94
C LEU A 25 12.44 14.63 -13.76
N PRO A 26 11.62 14.61 -12.69
CA PRO A 26 11.83 13.69 -11.57
C PRO A 26 11.68 12.22 -11.96
N ARG A 27 10.70 11.86 -12.79
CA ARG A 27 10.47 10.48 -13.23
C ARG A 27 11.58 10.01 -14.16
N LEU A 28 12.07 10.91 -15.01
CA LEU A 28 13.21 10.63 -15.89
C LEU A 28 14.46 10.29 -15.09
N ILE A 29 14.78 11.10 -14.06
CA ILE A 29 15.93 10.87 -13.19
C ILE A 29 15.81 9.51 -12.48
N ILE A 30 14.63 9.18 -11.94
CA ILE A 30 14.38 7.89 -11.28
C ILE A 30 14.54 6.72 -12.26
N ALA A 31 13.99 6.84 -13.48
CA ALA A 31 14.09 5.80 -14.50
C ALA A 31 15.54 5.59 -14.97
N ALA A 32 16.29 6.68 -15.18
CA ALA A 32 17.70 6.63 -15.52
C ALA A 32 18.52 5.98 -14.40
N PHE A 33 18.25 6.33 -13.15
CA PHE A 33 18.89 5.73 -11.98
C PHE A 33 18.58 4.24 -11.86
N LEU A 34 17.33 3.82 -12.06
CA LEU A 34 16.93 2.41 -12.07
C LEU A 34 17.67 1.62 -13.17
N LEU A 35 17.76 2.19 -14.37
CA LEU A 35 18.45 1.55 -15.49
C LEU A 35 19.95 1.42 -15.21
N LEU A 36 20.58 2.47 -14.66
CA LEU A 36 21.97 2.44 -14.21
C LEU A 36 22.20 1.32 -13.18
N MET A 37 21.31 1.18 -12.20
CA MET A 37 21.39 0.10 -11.20
C MET A 37 21.28 -1.29 -11.82
N PHE A 38 20.43 -1.48 -12.82
CA PHE A 38 20.33 -2.76 -13.54
C PHE A 38 21.59 -3.10 -14.35
N VAL A 39 22.25 -2.09 -14.93
CA VAL A 39 23.51 -2.28 -15.65
C VAL A 39 24.65 -2.62 -14.69
N ILE A 40 24.68 -2.02 -13.49
CA ILE A 40 25.71 -2.28 -12.47
C ILE A 40 25.50 -3.62 -11.73
N ALA A 41 24.25 -4.09 -11.60
CA ALA A 41 23.90 -5.34 -10.92
C ALA A 41 24.71 -6.59 -11.32
N PRO A 42 24.94 -6.90 -12.62
CA PRO A 42 25.77 -8.04 -13.00
C PRO A 42 27.24 -7.86 -12.61
N PHE A 43 27.77 -6.63 -12.58
CA PHE A 43 29.16 -6.36 -12.20
C PHE A 43 29.42 -6.54 -10.70
N THR A 44 28.40 -6.35 -9.86
CA THR A 44 28.49 -6.54 -8.40
C THR A 44 28.21 -7.97 -7.95
N GLY A 45 28.05 -8.92 -8.89
CA GLY A 45 27.71 -10.31 -8.60
C GLY A 45 26.25 -10.50 -8.15
N ALA A 46 25.40 -9.48 -8.27
CA ALA A 46 23.98 -9.60 -7.95
C ALA A 46 23.23 -10.32 -9.09
N ASN A 47 22.42 -11.31 -8.74
CA ASN A 47 21.59 -12.03 -9.70
C ASN A 47 20.55 -11.08 -10.32
N PHE A 48 20.74 -10.69 -11.58
CA PHE A 48 19.83 -9.80 -12.32
C PHE A 48 18.36 -10.22 -12.21
N TRP A 49 18.08 -11.52 -12.38
CA TRP A 49 16.73 -12.09 -12.28
C TRP A 49 16.10 -11.97 -10.88
N SER A 50 16.92 -12.04 -9.82
CA SER A 50 16.46 -11.82 -8.44
C SER A 50 16.11 -10.34 -8.23
N GLN A 51 16.88 -9.42 -8.82
CA GLN A 51 16.58 -7.99 -8.71
C GLN A 51 15.30 -7.61 -9.45
N VAL A 52 15.07 -8.15 -10.65
CA VAL A 52 13.80 -7.97 -11.37
C VAL A 52 12.63 -8.51 -10.52
N THR A 53 12.78 -9.70 -9.94
CA THR A 53 11.78 -10.28 -9.03
C THR A 53 11.50 -9.37 -7.83
N ASN A 54 12.54 -8.83 -7.18
CA ASN A 54 12.42 -7.92 -6.05
C ASN A 54 11.70 -6.61 -6.43
N VAL A 55 11.97 -6.07 -7.62
CA VAL A 55 11.26 -4.89 -8.13
C VAL A 55 9.78 -5.20 -8.33
N ILE A 56 9.43 -6.34 -8.92
CA ILE A 56 8.03 -6.75 -9.11
C ILE A 56 7.31 -6.96 -7.76
N ASN A 57 7.97 -7.61 -6.79
CA ASN A 57 7.44 -7.79 -5.44
C ASN A 57 7.15 -6.45 -4.77
N ARG A 58 8.11 -5.52 -4.80
CA ARG A 58 7.98 -4.18 -4.22
C ARG A 58 6.88 -3.39 -4.91
N PHE A 59 6.81 -3.45 -6.23
CA PHE A 59 5.72 -2.83 -6.99
C PHE A 59 4.37 -3.38 -6.54
N SER A 60 4.23 -4.70 -6.41
CA SER A 60 2.99 -5.35 -6.02
C SER A 60 2.51 -4.92 -4.63
N TRP A 61 3.39 -4.90 -3.63
CA TRP A 61 3.02 -4.48 -2.26
C TRP A 61 2.70 -2.99 -2.19
N ASN A 62 3.50 -2.15 -2.85
CA ASN A 62 3.26 -0.71 -2.88
C ASN A 62 1.98 -0.36 -3.65
N ALA A 63 1.63 -1.12 -4.70
CA ALA A 63 0.41 -0.90 -5.47
C ALA A 63 -0.84 -1.11 -4.61
N VAL A 64 -0.83 -2.08 -3.69
CA VAL A 64 -1.92 -2.27 -2.71
C VAL A 64 -2.05 -1.05 -1.78
N LEU A 65 -0.93 -0.50 -1.30
CA LEU A 65 -0.95 0.72 -0.48
C LEU A 65 -1.49 1.93 -1.25
N VAL A 66 -1.16 2.04 -2.54
CA VAL A 66 -1.70 3.09 -3.41
C VAL A 66 -3.21 2.91 -3.62
N LEU A 67 -3.68 1.69 -3.84
CA LEU A 67 -5.11 1.40 -3.94
C LEU A 67 -5.89 1.81 -2.68
N ALA A 68 -5.32 1.59 -1.50
CA ALA A 68 -5.94 2.02 -0.24
C ALA A 68 -6.14 3.54 -0.15
N MET A 69 -5.37 4.34 -0.89
CA MET A 69 -5.53 5.80 -0.94
C MET A 69 -6.63 6.25 -1.90
N VAL A 70 -7.09 5.41 -2.83
CA VAL A 70 -8.05 5.81 -3.88
C VAL A 70 -9.36 6.34 -3.27
N PRO A 71 -10.06 5.63 -2.35
CA PRO A 71 -11.31 6.15 -1.78
C PRO A 71 -11.14 7.51 -1.07
N MET A 72 -9.99 7.72 -0.44
CA MET A 72 -9.67 8.96 0.28
C MET A 72 -9.49 10.15 -0.65
N VAL A 73 -8.82 9.94 -1.78
CA VAL A 73 -8.68 10.99 -2.81
C VAL A 73 -10.05 11.32 -3.41
N HIS A 74 -10.89 10.31 -3.64
CA HIS A 74 -12.25 10.50 -4.16
C HIS A 74 -13.17 11.24 -3.17
N SER A 75 -12.95 11.13 -1.87
CA SER A 75 -13.71 11.90 -0.87
C SER A 75 -13.25 13.36 -0.73
N GLY A 76 -12.28 13.81 -1.54
CA GLY A 76 -11.73 15.17 -1.47
C GLY A 76 -10.70 15.35 -0.36
N CYS A 77 -10.30 14.27 0.32
CA CYS A 77 -9.23 14.29 1.31
C CYS A 77 -7.87 14.13 0.61
N GLY A 78 -6.83 14.74 1.18
CA GLY A 78 -5.46 14.65 0.67
C GLY A 78 -4.85 13.26 0.76
N LEU A 79 -3.71 13.09 0.08
CA LEU A 79 -3.01 11.81 0.01
C LEU A 79 -2.46 11.44 1.41
N ASN A 80 -2.58 10.16 1.81
CA ASN A 80 -1.93 9.57 2.98
C ASN A 80 -2.58 9.81 4.37
N PHE A 81 -3.81 10.36 4.43
CA PHE A 81 -4.45 10.69 5.72
C PHE A 81 -4.94 9.47 6.54
N GLY A 82 -5.30 8.36 5.91
CA GLY A 82 -5.79 7.16 6.61
C GLY A 82 -4.86 5.96 6.52
N LEU A 83 -3.80 6.04 5.71
CA LEU A 83 -2.88 4.91 5.49
C LEU A 83 -2.20 4.47 6.80
N PRO A 84 -1.66 5.37 7.66
CA PRO A 84 -1.01 4.95 8.90
C PRO A 84 -1.98 4.25 9.86
N VAL A 85 -3.19 4.78 9.99
CA VAL A 85 -4.24 4.22 10.85
C VAL A 85 -4.67 2.83 10.36
N GLY A 86 -4.84 2.66 9.06
CA GLY A 86 -5.16 1.37 8.43
C GLY A 86 -4.03 0.35 8.56
N ILE A 87 -2.78 0.75 8.37
CA ILE A 87 -1.61 -0.11 8.57
C ILE A 87 -1.56 -0.63 10.00
N ILE A 88 -1.81 0.24 10.99
CA ILE A 88 -1.79 -0.15 12.41
C ILE A 88 -2.91 -1.14 12.74
N ALA A 89 -4.12 -0.93 12.21
CA ALA A 89 -5.20 -1.90 12.34
C ALA A 89 -4.81 -3.27 11.74
N GLY A 90 -4.16 -3.27 10.57
CA GLY A 90 -3.64 -4.48 9.94
C GLY A 90 -2.54 -5.17 10.75
N LEU A 91 -1.61 -4.40 11.31
CA LEU A 91 -0.53 -4.92 12.17
C LEU A 91 -1.08 -5.54 13.46
N LEU A 92 -2.09 -4.93 14.09
CA LEU A 92 -2.77 -5.53 15.25
C LEU A 92 -3.46 -6.85 14.88
N GLY A 93 -4.17 -6.90 13.76
CA GLY A 93 -4.78 -8.14 13.28
C GLY A 93 -3.75 -9.23 13.03
N ALA A 94 -2.59 -8.87 12.47
CA ALA A 94 -1.48 -9.79 12.26
C ALA A 94 -0.87 -10.28 13.58
N THR A 95 -0.54 -9.40 14.52
CA THR A 95 0.07 -9.83 15.79
C THR A 95 -0.90 -10.65 16.63
N MET A 96 -2.19 -10.32 16.65
CA MET A 96 -3.22 -11.09 17.37
C MET A 96 -3.47 -12.46 16.73
N SER A 97 -3.49 -12.55 15.40
CA SER A 97 -3.66 -13.84 14.72
C SER A 97 -2.51 -14.80 15.03
N ILE A 98 -1.28 -14.31 15.18
CA ILE A 98 -0.13 -15.13 15.61
C ILE A 98 -0.27 -15.51 17.09
N GLU A 99 -0.68 -14.57 17.95
CA GLU A 99 -0.84 -14.81 19.39
C GLU A 99 -1.83 -15.94 19.66
N TRP A 100 -2.95 -15.95 18.92
CA TRP A 100 -3.95 -17.03 18.99
C TRP A 100 -3.50 -18.35 18.34
N GLY A 101 -2.32 -18.39 17.74
CA GLY A 101 -1.69 -19.62 17.28
C GLY A 101 -2.11 -20.09 15.89
N PHE A 102 -2.72 -19.22 15.08
CA PHE A 102 -2.99 -19.56 13.68
C PHE A 102 -1.68 -19.60 12.89
N THR A 103 -1.49 -20.64 12.07
CA THR A 103 -0.29 -20.83 11.24
C THR A 103 -0.66 -21.01 9.77
N GLY A 104 0.32 -20.76 8.88
CA GLY A 104 0.16 -20.92 7.43
C GLY A 104 -0.92 -20.00 6.81
N PRO A 105 -1.49 -20.37 5.64
CA PRO A 105 -2.46 -19.52 4.93
C PRO A 105 -3.68 -19.13 5.76
N ALA A 106 -4.08 -19.97 6.72
CA ALA A 106 -5.17 -19.67 7.64
C ALA A 106 -4.88 -18.44 8.51
N SER A 107 -3.63 -18.22 8.94
CA SER A 107 -3.27 -17.03 9.71
C SER A 107 -3.45 -15.75 8.91
N PHE A 108 -3.17 -15.77 7.60
CA PHE A 108 -3.34 -14.60 6.73
C PHE A 108 -4.81 -14.16 6.67
N PHE A 109 -5.74 -15.10 6.46
CA PHE A 109 -7.17 -14.78 6.46
C PHE A 109 -7.67 -14.38 7.84
N MET A 110 -7.21 -15.04 8.91
CA MET A 110 -7.56 -14.65 10.27
C MET A 110 -7.05 -13.26 10.62
N ALA A 111 -5.85 -12.87 10.15
CA ALA A 111 -5.34 -11.51 10.32
C ALA A 111 -6.24 -10.47 9.66
N ILE A 112 -6.76 -10.72 8.45
CA ILE A 112 -7.73 -9.83 7.78
C ILE A 112 -9.03 -9.75 8.57
N LEU A 113 -9.57 -10.89 9.01
CA LEU A 113 -10.81 -10.94 9.78
C LEU A 113 -10.71 -10.20 11.11
N ILE A 114 -9.59 -10.36 11.83
CA ILE A 114 -9.33 -9.67 13.10
C ILE A 114 -9.03 -8.20 12.87
N ALA A 115 -8.31 -7.83 11.81
CA ALA A 115 -8.02 -6.44 11.48
C ALA A 115 -9.29 -5.65 11.12
N THR A 116 -10.28 -6.29 10.50
CA THR A 116 -11.52 -5.64 10.02
C THR A 116 -12.27 -4.85 11.10
N PRO A 117 -12.63 -5.41 12.27
CA PRO A 117 -13.32 -4.65 13.32
C PRO A 117 -12.48 -3.47 13.84
N PHE A 118 -11.15 -3.64 14.00
CA PHE A 118 -10.27 -2.54 14.39
C PHE A 118 -10.19 -1.45 13.31
N ALA A 119 -10.13 -1.84 12.04
CA ALA A 119 -10.10 -0.92 10.91
C ALA A 119 -11.40 -0.10 10.81
N ILE A 120 -12.55 -0.73 11.04
CA ILE A 120 -13.85 -0.03 11.11
C ILE A 120 -13.86 0.93 12.30
N GLY A 121 -13.48 0.46 13.49
CA GLY A 121 -13.46 1.27 14.71
C GLY A 121 -12.55 2.50 14.58
N PHE A 122 -11.29 2.31 14.17
CA PHE A 122 -10.34 3.39 13.97
C PHE A 122 -10.74 4.28 12.79
N GLY A 123 -11.27 3.71 11.71
CA GLY A 123 -11.75 4.47 10.56
C GLY A 123 -12.91 5.40 10.89
N LEU A 124 -13.89 4.93 11.69
CA LEU A 124 -15.01 5.74 12.15
C LEU A 124 -14.55 6.84 13.13
N ALA A 125 -13.70 6.50 14.09
CA ALA A 125 -13.14 7.48 15.02
C ALA A 125 -12.33 8.56 14.27
N TYR A 126 -11.54 8.14 13.29
CA TYR A 126 -10.74 9.01 12.45
C TYR A 126 -11.62 9.91 11.55
N GLY A 127 -12.64 9.36 10.91
CA GLY A 127 -13.60 10.13 10.11
C GLY A 127 -14.39 11.15 10.94
N TRP A 128 -14.79 10.78 12.16
CA TRP A 128 -15.45 11.69 13.10
C TRP A 128 -14.54 12.86 13.49
N LEU A 129 -13.25 12.60 13.74
CA LEU A 129 -12.27 13.62 14.03
C LEU A 129 -12.10 14.59 12.85
N LEU A 130 -11.95 14.07 11.62
CA LEU A 130 -11.82 14.89 10.43
C LEU A 130 -13.04 15.78 10.19
N ASN A 131 -14.25 15.25 10.40
CA ASN A 131 -15.48 16.02 10.26
C ASN A 131 -15.59 17.21 11.21
N LYS A 132 -14.94 17.16 12.38
CA LYS A 132 -14.89 18.28 13.32
C LYS A 132 -13.91 19.37 12.90
N ILE A 133 -12.97 19.09 12.00
CA ILE A 133 -11.85 19.99 11.70
C ILE A 133 -11.77 20.32 10.20
N LYS A 134 -12.93 20.65 9.64
CA LYS A 134 -13.09 21.00 8.23
C LYS A 134 -12.15 22.14 7.83
N GLY A 135 -11.36 21.92 6.78
CA GLY A 135 -10.39 22.89 6.28
C GLY A 135 -8.99 22.85 6.94
N GLY A 136 -8.84 22.15 8.07
CA GLY A 136 -7.54 21.84 8.69
C GLY A 136 -7.12 20.36 8.57
N GLU A 137 -7.91 19.58 7.83
CA GLU A 137 -7.83 18.12 7.73
C GLU A 137 -6.42 17.64 7.38
N MET A 138 -5.72 18.35 6.49
CA MET A 138 -4.40 17.93 6.02
C MET A 138 -3.31 17.96 7.09
N MET A 139 -3.25 19.04 7.88
CA MET A 139 -2.25 19.15 8.93
C MET A 139 -2.52 18.15 10.03
N ILE A 140 -3.78 18.04 10.46
CA ILE A 140 -4.16 17.21 11.61
C ILE A 140 -4.07 15.74 11.27
N ALA A 141 -4.45 15.35 10.06
CA ALA A 141 -4.25 13.98 9.61
C ALA A 141 -2.79 13.54 9.66
N THR A 142 -1.86 14.43 9.32
CA THR A 142 -0.41 14.15 9.41
C THR A 142 0.01 13.96 10.86
N TYR A 143 -0.42 14.85 11.77
CA TYR A 143 -0.15 14.73 13.20
C TYR A 143 -0.73 13.44 13.78
N VAL A 144 -1.99 13.13 13.49
CA VAL A 144 -2.65 11.90 13.93
C VAL A 144 -1.91 10.68 13.40
N GLY A 145 -1.50 10.67 12.14
CA GLY A 145 -0.69 9.60 11.56
C GLY A 145 0.57 9.32 12.37
N PHE A 146 1.35 10.35 12.67
CA PHE A 146 2.55 10.19 13.51
C PHE A 146 2.22 9.80 14.95
N SER A 147 1.21 10.41 15.56
CA SER A 147 0.81 10.15 16.94
C SER A 147 0.32 8.71 17.15
N VAL A 148 -0.50 8.17 16.24
CA VAL A 148 -1.01 6.80 16.35
C VAL A 148 0.14 5.80 16.17
N VAL A 149 1.06 6.04 15.24
CA VAL A 149 2.26 5.19 15.09
C VAL A 149 3.07 5.17 16.40
N SER A 150 3.41 6.33 16.96
CA SER A 150 4.16 6.42 18.22
C SER A 150 3.40 5.80 19.39
N PHE A 151 2.09 6.03 19.47
CA PHE A 151 1.24 5.46 20.52
C PHE A 151 1.26 3.93 20.50
N PHE A 152 1.09 3.33 19.32
CA PHE A 152 1.11 1.89 19.23
C PHE A 152 2.52 1.31 19.44
N CYS A 153 3.60 2.00 19.03
CA CYS A 153 4.97 1.59 19.39
C CYS A 153 5.14 1.37 20.89
N MET A 154 4.52 2.22 21.72
CA MET A 154 4.47 2.03 23.18
C MET A 154 3.52 0.90 23.58
N MET A 155 2.35 0.81 22.94
CA MET A 155 1.35 -0.22 23.23
C MET A 155 1.87 -1.66 22.99
N TRP A 156 2.62 -1.90 21.91
CA TRP A 156 3.17 -3.23 21.63
C TRP A 156 4.17 -3.73 22.68
N LEU A 157 4.81 -2.82 23.43
CA LEU A 157 5.67 -3.17 24.57
C LEU A 157 4.86 -3.57 25.81
N VAL A 158 3.69 -2.96 26.02
CA VAL A 158 2.84 -3.19 27.20
C VAL A 158 1.86 -4.35 26.99
N LEU A 159 1.47 -4.64 25.74
CA LEU A 159 0.53 -5.70 25.42
C LEU A 159 1.08 -7.07 25.86
N PRO A 160 0.27 -7.90 26.56
CA PRO A 160 0.71 -9.18 27.10
C PRO A 160 0.74 -10.26 26.00
N TYR A 161 1.69 -10.17 25.08
CA TYR A 161 2.02 -11.25 24.15
C TYR A 161 2.75 -12.36 24.90
N LYS A 162 2.24 -13.59 24.84
CA LYS A 162 2.76 -14.76 25.57
C LYS A 162 3.44 -15.76 24.65
N LYS A 163 3.26 -15.65 23.32
CA LYS A 163 3.93 -16.55 22.37
C LYS A 163 5.45 -16.36 22.41
N PRO A 164 6.25 -17.43 22.61
CA PRO A 164 7.72 -17.34 22.73
C PRO A 164 8.43 -16.74 21.51
N ASP A 165 7.82 -16.90 20.33
CA ASP A 165 8.34 -16.37 19.06
C ASP A 165 8.22 -14.84 18.97
N MET A 166 7.27 -14.25 19.70
CA MET A 166 6.92 -12.82 19.64
C MET A 166 7.30 -12.06 20.92
N ALA A 167 7.27 -12.71 22.07
CA ALA A 167 7.50 -12.10 23.37
C ALA A 167 8.99 -11.90 23.66
N TRP A 168 9.39 -10.80 24.31
CA TRP A 168 10.77 -10.59 24.76
C TRP A 168 11.28 -11.79 25.59
N GLY A 169 12.44 -12.33 25.20
CA GLY A 169 12.95 -13.59 25.74
C GLY A 169 13.31 -13.56 27.24
N PHE A 170 13.54 -12.39 27.81
CA PHE A 170 13.91 -12.21 29.22
C PHE A 170 12.75 -11.76 30.13
N GLU A 171 11.76 -11.02 29.61
CA GLU A 171 10.66 -10.45 30.42
C GLU A 171 9.33 -11.19 30.25
N GLY A 172 9.19 -12.07 29.25
CA GLY A 172 7.99 -12.90 29.06
C GLY A 172 6.72 -12.13 28.68
N THR A 173 6.81 -10.81 28.47
CA THR A 173 5.72 -9.91 28.06
C THR A 173 6.23 -8.88 27.03
N GLY A 174 5.35 -8.40 26.16
CA GLY A 174 5.68 -7.38 25.15
C GLY A 174 6.28 -7.93 23.86
N LEU A 175 6.01 -7.25 22.74
CA LEU A 175 6.42 -7.66 21.39
C LEU A 175 7.89 -7.28 21.11
N ARG A 176 8.67 -8.22 20.56
CA ARG A 176 10.02 -7.95 20.04
C ARG A 176 9.97 -7.03 18.82
N THR A 177 11.03 -6.25 18.61
CA THR A 177 11.18 -5.36 17.43
C THR A 177 11.22 -6.12 16.11
N THR A 178 11.72 -7.36 16.13
CA THR A 178 11.77 -8.26 14.97
C THR A 178 11.47 -9.68 15.42
N PHE A 179 10.56 -10.35 14.71
CA PHE A 179 10.30 -11.78 14.87
C PHE A 179 10.07 -12.43 13.49
N PRO A 180 10.46 -13.71 13.32
CA PRO A 180 10.30 -14.38 12.05
C PRO A 180 8.81 -14.67 11.77
N VAL A 181 8.34 -14.25 10.61
CA VAL A 181 6.97 -14.49 10.13
C VAL A 181 6.87 -15.70 9.19
N ASP A 182 7.97 -16.44 9.00
CA ASP A 182 8.08 -17.50 8.00
C ASP A 182 7.07 -18.63 8.19
N LYS A 183 6.76 -18.96 9.44
CA LYS A 183 5.80 -20.01 9.81
C LYS A 183 4.34 -19.54 9.77
N TYR A 184 4.12 -18.24 9.60
CA TYR A 184 2.82 -17.60 9.74
C TYR A 184 2.35 -17.05 8.39
N TYR A 185 2.99 -15.99 7.89
CA TYR A 185 2.54 -15.24 6.72
C TYR A 185 3.40 -15.39 5.48
N ALA A 186 4.68 -15.78 5.66
CA ALA A 186 5.61 -15.73 4.54
C ALA A 186 5.19 -16.68 3.43
N GLY A 187 5.14 -16.13 2.21
CA GLY A 187 4.86 -16.92 1.02
C GLY A 187 3.41 -17.34 0.85
N VAL A 188 2.45 -16.94 1.69
CA VAL A 188 1.02 -17.24 1.44
C VAL A 188 0.58 -16.65 0.10
N LEU A 189 0.92 -15.40 -0.17
CA LEU A 189 0.60 -14.72 -1.43
C LEU A 189 1.66 -14.96 -2.53
N SER A 190 2.93 -15.13 -2.15
CA SER A 190 4.03 -15.31 -3.10
C SER A 190 4.15 -16.74 -3.64
N ASN A 191 3.67 -17.75 -2.89
CA ASN A 191 3.63 -19.15 -3.32
C ASN A 191 2.27 -19.53 -3.93
N PHE A 192 1.21 -18.76 -3.69
CA PHE A 192 -0.07 -18.95 -4.37
C PHE A 192 0.10 -18.62 -5.86
N LEU A 193 -0.01 -19.65 -6.70
CA LEU A 193 0.11 -19.55 -8.16
C LEU A 193 1.46 -19.03 -8.68
N ARG A 194 2.58 -19.34 -8.01
CA ARG A 194 3.92 -18.93 -8.43
C ARG A 194 4.24 -19.43 -9.86
N ILE A 195 4.29 -18.51 -10.83
CA ILE A 195 4.77 -18.83 -12.18
C ILE A 195 6.28 -18.63 -12.18
N GLN A 196 7.02 -19.73 -12.33
CA GLN A 196 8.46 -19.70 -12.52
C GLN A 196 8.77 -19.85 -14.00
N ILE A 197 9.28 -18.78 -14.62
CA ILE A 197 9.84 -18.84 -15.98
C ILE A 197 11.36 -18.82 -15.80
N GLY A 198 11.97 -20.01 -15.71
CA GLY A 198 13.41 -20.16 -15.47
C GLY A 198 13.86 -19.60 -14.11
N ARG A 199 14.71 -18.57 -14.10
CA ARG A 199 15.21 -17.88 -12.89
C ARG A 199 14.33 -16.70 -12.44
N LEU A 200 13.28 -16.37 -13.20
CA LEU A 200 12.34 -15.30 -12.88
C LEU A 200 11.17 -15.88 -12.08
N VAL A 201 10.96 -15.36 -10.86
CA VAL A 201 9.83 -15.75 -10.01
C VAL A 201 8.82 -14.62 -10.03
N ILE A 202 7.70 -14.82 -10.73
CA ILE A 202 6.61 -13.85 -10.74
C ILE A 202 5.67 -14.20 -9.56
N PRO A 203 5.45 -13.27 -8.61
CA PRO A 203 4.52 -13.45 -7.50
C PRO A 203 3.07 -13.28 -8.00
N THR A 204 2.60 -14.21 -8.84
CA THR A 204 1.29 -14.12 -9.48
C THR A 204 0.15 -13.99 -8.46
N GLY A 205 0.25 -14.65 -7.30
CA GLY A 205 -0.75 -14.52 -6.23
C GLY A 205 -0.85 -13.11 -5.66
N ALA A 206 0.26 -12.38 -5.54
CA ALA A 206 0.25 -10.97 -5.11
C ALA A 206 -0.37 -10.05 -6.17
N LEU A 207 -0.07 -10.29 -7.44
CA LEU A 207 -0.67 -9.56 -8.56
C LEU A 207 -2.17 -9.83 -8.70
N LEU A 208 -2.59 -11.08 -8.51
CA LEU A 208 -4.00 -11.46 -8.56
C LEU A 208 -4.77 -10.88 -7.36
N PHE A 209 -4.16 -10.87 -6.17
CA PHE A 209 -4.74 -10.19 -5.01
C PHE A 209 -4.88 -8.69 -5.25
N PHE A 210 -3.87 -8.04 -5.82
CA PHE A 210 -3.96 -6.65 -6.25
C PHE A 210 -5.09 -6.44 -7.26
N ALA A 211 -5.21 -7.28 -8.29
CA ALA A 211 -6.26 -7.19 -9.30
C ALA A 211 -7.65 -7.37 -8.67
N LEU A 212 -7.80 -8.29 -7.71
CA LEU A 212 -9.03 -8.48 -6.95
C LEU A 212 -9.38 -7.23 -6.13
N LEU A 213 -8.42 -6.64 -5.41
CA LEU A 213 -8.65 -5.40 -4.65
C LEU A 213 -8.99 -4.23 -5.58
N ALA A 214 -8.31 -4.11 -6.72
CA ALA A 214 -8.61 -3.10 -7.72
C ALA A 214 -10.03 -3.26 -8.26
N PHE A 215 -10.46 -4.50 -8.53
CA PHE A 215 -11.83 -4.80 -8.95
C PHE A 215 -12.85 -4.47 -7.86
N LEU A 216 -12.57 -4.77 -6.58
CA LEU A 216 -13.44 -4.41 -5.46
C LEU A 216 -13.59 -2.89 -5.31
N ILE A 217 -12.49 -2.13 -5.44
CA ILE A 217 -12.52 -0.66 -5.41
C ILE A 217 -13.30 -0.13 -6.60
N TRP A 218 -13.05 -0.64 -7.80
CA TRP A 218 -13.79 -0.27 -8.99
C TRP A 218 -15.29 -0.52 -8.82
N ALA A 219 -15.68 -1.69 -8.32
CA ALA A 219 -17.06 -2.04 -8.04
C ALA A 219 -17.67 -1.09 -6.97
N PHE A 220 -16.94 -0.81 -5.88
CA PHE A 220 -17.36 0.12 -4.84
C PHE A 220 -17.60 1.53 -5.40
N LEU A 221 -16.72 2.05 -6.25
CA LEU A 221 -16.89 3.38 -6.86
C LEU A 221 -18.13 3.46 -7.76
N HIS A 222 -18.56 2.35 -8.36
CA HIS A 222 -19.79 2.27 -9.17
C HIS A 222 -21.07 2.09 -8.33
N THR A 223 -20.97 1.92 -7.01
CA THR A 223 -22.15 1.89 -6.14
C THR A 223 -22.68 3.30 -5.86
N LYS A 224 -23.92 3.38 -5.34
CA LYS A 224 -24.57 4.64 -4.95
C LYS A 224 -23.73 5.42 -3.93
N THR A 225 -23.12 4.73 -2.96
CA THR A 225 -22.27 5.35 -1.93
C THR A 225 -20.94 5.84 -2.51
N GLY A 226 -20.30 5.08 -3.40
CA GLY A 226 -19.06 5.51 -4.06
C GLY A 226 -19.26 6.71 -5.00
N THR A 227 -20.38 6.73 -5.72
CA THR A 227 -20.74 7.89 -6.56
C THR A 227 -21.05 9.12 -5.71
N ALA A 228 -21.78 8.95 -4.60
CA ALA A 228 -22.05 10.04 -3.66
C ALA A 228 -20.77 10.60 -3.03
N MET A 229 -19.82 9.73 -2.64
CA MET A 229 -18.51 10.13 -2.11
C MET A 229 -17.74 11.00 -3.12
N THR A 230 -17.71 10.59 -4.39
CA THR A 230 -17.03 11.36 -5.46
C THR A 230 -17.74 12.69 -5.73
N ALA A 231 -19.08 12.72 -5.68
CA ALA A 231 -19.85 13.95 -5.83
C ALA A 231 -19.60 14.95 -4.69
N VAL A 232 -19.51 14.46 -3.45
CA VAL A 232 -19.17 15.27 -2.27
C VAL A 232 -17.73 15.79 -2.33
N GLY A 233 -16.77 14.95 -2.74
CA GLY A 233 -15.36 15.35 -2.87
C GLY A 233 -15.09 16.37 -3.98
N SER A 234 -15.92 16.39 -5.03
CA SER A 234 -15.76 17.30 -6.18
C SER A 234 -16.42 18.67 -6.00
N ASN A 235 -17.33 18.85 -5.03
CA ASN A 235 -17.94 20.15 -4.77
C ASN A 235 -18.20 20.38 -3.27
N PRO A 236 -17.60 21.42 -2.67
CA PRO A 236 -17.79 21.74 -1.25
C PRO A 236 -19.23 22.11 -0.89
N THR A 237 -20.08 22.50 -1.85
CA THR A 237 -21.51 22.74 -1.60
C THR A 237 -22.30 21.44 -1.38
N PHE A 238 -21.97 20.35 -2.10
CA PHE A 238 -22.56 19.03 -1.85
C PHE A 238 -22.09 18.45 -0.50
N ALA A 239 -20.87 18.78 -0.05
CA ALA A 239 -20.34 18.39 1.27
C ALA A 239 -21.02 19.10 2.46
N ARG A 240 -21.75 20.20 2.23
CA ARG A 240 -22.49 20.94 3.28
C ARG A 240 -23.96 20.52 3.39
N ALA A 241 -24.50 19.86 2.37
CA ALA A 241 -25.90 19.44 2.31
C ALA A 241 -26.13 18.01 2.85
N ALA A 242 -25.06 17.28 3.19
CA ALA A 242 -25.06 15.92 3.72
C ALA A 242 -24.88 15.90 5.24
#